data_AF-A0A321LJB2-F1
#
_entry.id   AF-A0A321LJB2-F1
#
_cell.length_a   1.000
_cell.length_b   1.000
_cell.length_c   1.000
_cell.angle_alpha   90.00
_cell.angle_beta   90.00
_cell.angle_gamma   90.00
#
_symmetry.space_group_name_H-M   'P 1'
#
loop_
_entity.id
_entity.type
_entity.pdbx_description
1 polymer ?
#
loop_
_entity_poly.entity_id
_entity_poly.type
_entity_poly.pdbx_seq_one_letter_code
_entity_poly.pdbx_strand_id
1 'polypeptide(L)'
;MLTNLFRSADALIEHASRLVGMAEQAYFFRKMDAVDRVADLLLKLPLPPKYLSAAVYFKAISVARLGTGDTAEAKSLFERVAEHGAGPHKARAFLALGTFPGLDGDTDSESRFYAEAARASLSSDCNDPFTVVHSRKMMAVLKGMDGDHRGSLNDLEGLLPLARAIGAAYPQSFCDVLNSYAVELAGAGRTQEAGNVSRIVVSSRFASAYPEWHETFQEVEEKRAATTIAVVQPPTPAITPSNVLHLPLGRTGAKSVKTKSRHQILSYSEWKQRADQTKMKQAWRDAVVTNEPDNVLRAEAFEVIGPDGEVRGSFRSAGGKTMLSMSGGKLSIGMVVADDGTAEMGIIDRSEAAVASGREKRISLGIHPDPENGQCSTGLVVSAQRSDSRFEIALDGPEETPLITLYGPKGRKRMQLLALSNGKSVIRFYDRKERMKTELLVEDFNQIESLMSSTKLRLSRSRANS
;
A
#
# COMPACT_ATOMS: atom_id res chain seq x y z
N MET A 1 40.34 27.42 -6.40
CA MET A 1 38.99 27.85 -5.94
C MET A 1 37.99 26.69 -5.98
N LEU A 2 37.81 25.98 -7.11
CA LEU A 2 36.89 24.86 -7.23
C LEU A 2 37.15 23.71 -6.22
N THR A 3 38.41 23.36 -5.96
CA THR A 3 38.77 22.32 -4.98
C THR A 3 38.37 22.66 -3.54
N ASN A 4 38.40 23.94 -3.15
CA ASN A 4 37.94 24.37 -1.82
C ASN A 4 36.41 24.34 -1.73
N LEU A 5 35.71 24.65 -2.83
CA LEU A 5 34.26 24.56 -2.90
C LEU A 5 33.77 23.10 -2.77
N PHE A 6 34.38 22.16 -3.49
CA PHE A 6 34.02 20.74 -3.37
C PHE A 6 34.29 20.18 -1.98
N ARG A 7 35.44 20.50 -1.37
CA ARG A 7 35.74 20.10 0.02
C ARG A 7 34.71 20.65 1.01
N SER A 8 34.19 21.86 0.77
CA SER A 8 33.15 22.45 1.62
C SER A 8 31.79 21.75 1.48
N ALA A 9 31.45 21.27 0.27
CA ALA A 9 30.21 20.54 0.02
C ALA A 9 30.23 19.14 0.66
N ASP A 10 31.33 18.41 0.56
CA ASP A 10 31.46 17.08 1.17
C ASP A 10 31.43 17.17 2.71
N ALA A 11 32.13 18.15 3.28
CA ALA A 11 32.10 18.42 4.71
C ALA A 11 30.66 18.74 5.18
N LEU A 12 29.91 19.54 4.42
CA LEU A 12 28.52 19.87 4.74
C LEU A 12 27.60 18.62 4.70
N ILE A 13 27.78 17.74 3.72
CA ILE A 13 27.03 16.48 3.60
C ILE A 13 27.34 15.55 4.78
N GLU A 14 28.61 15.45 5.18
CA GLU A 14 29.03 14.67 6.34
C GLU A 14 28.38 15.20 7.63
N HIS A 15 28.40 16.52 7.83
CA HIS A 15 27.76 17.17 8.98
C HIS A 15 26.25 16.93 8.99
N ALA A 16 25.57 17.08 7.85
CA ALA A 16 24.15 16.80 7.73
C ALA A 16 23.80 15.35 8.08
N SER A 17 24.64 14.41 7.67
CA SER A 17 24.46 12.99 7.96
C SER A 17 24.61 12.69 9.46
N ARG A 18 25.56 13.35 10.13
CA ARG A 18 25.70 13.28 11.60
C ARG A 18 24.49 13.87 12.33
N LEU A 19 24.01 15.03 11.88
CA LEU A 19 22.81 15.66 12.46
C LEU A 19 21.58 14.78 12.31
N VAL A 20 21.37 14.13 11.16
CA VAL A 20 20.29 13.15 10.98
C VAL A 20 20.41 12.01 11.99
N GLY A 21 21.60 11.42 12.15
CA GLY A 21 21.81 10.37 13.16
C GLY A 21 21.57 10.83 14.60
N MET A 22 21.92 12.07 14.93
CA MET A 22 21.61 12.67 16.24
C MET A 22 20.11 12.87 16.45
N ALA A 23 19.38 13.29 15.42
CA ALA A 23 17.92 13.43 15.47
C ALA A 23 17.24 12.07 15.67
N GLU A 24 17.68 11.04 14.95
CA GLU A 24 17.19 9.66 15.13
C GLU A 24 17.45 9.15 16.55
N GLN A 25 18.66 9.33 17.06
CA GLN A 25 18.99 8.93 18.42
C GLN A 25 18.13 9.68 19.45
N ALA A 26 18.01 11.00 19.31
CA ALA A 26 17.16 11.81 20.19
C ALA A 26 15.70 11.35 20.15
N TYR A 27 15.18 11.02 18.96
CA TYR A 27 13.83 10.48 18.76
C TYR A 27 13.65 9.13 19.49
N PHE A 28 14.59 8.20 19.36
CA PHE A 28 14.54 6.91 20.07
C PHE A 28 14.63 7.03 21.59
N PHE A 29 15.20 8.12 22.11
CA PHE A 29 15.19 8.43 23.54
C PHE A 29 14.04 9.34 23.97
N ARG A 30 13.10 9.61 23.06
CA ARG A 30 11.97 10.54 23.23
C ARG A 30 12.36 11.95 23.71
N LYS A 31 13.57 12.40 23.37
CA LYS A 31 14.08 13.74 23.71
C LYS A 31 13.62 14.77 22.67
N MET A 32 12.32 15.10 22.66
CA MET A 32 11.71 15.91 21.60
C MET A 32 12.32 17.31 21.45
N ASP A 33 12.76 17.95 22.53
CA ASP A 33 13.44 19.25 22.43
C ASP A 33 14.80 19.15 21.72
N ALA A 34 15.48 18.00 21.82
CA ALA A 34 16.71 17.75 21.08
C ALA A 34 16.43 17.46 19.60
N VAL A 35 15.35 16.71 19.30
CA VAL A 35 14.86 16.51 17.92
C VAL A 35 14.56 17.85 17.26
N ASP A 36 13.86 18.75 17.97
CA ASP A 36 13.49 20.08 17.47
C ASP A 36 14.71 20.93 17.13
N ARG A 37 15.67 21.05 18.07
CA ARG A 37 16.91 21.81 17.84
C ARG A 37 17.71 21.29 16.65
N VAL A 38 17.81 19.97 16.50
CA VAL A 38 18.55 19.36 15.39
C VAL A 38 17.82 19.57 14.06
N ALA A 39 16.48 19.46 14.05
CA ALA A 39 15.66 19.76 12.87
C ALA A 39 15.83 21.22 12.42
N ASP A 40 15.79 22.17 13.35
CA ASP A 40 16.00 23.60 13.07
C ASP A 40 17.41 23.88 12.51
N LEU A 41 18.43 23.20 13.02
CA LEU A 41 19.79 23.30 12.47
C LEU A 41 19.86 22.76 11.03
N LEU A 42 19.27 21.59 10.78
CA LEU A 42 19.22 21.00 9.44
C LEU A 42 18.50 21.92 8.44
N LEU A 43 17.42 22.58 8.85
CA LEU A 43 16.65 23.52 8.01
C LEU A 43 17.41 24.80 7.64
N LYS A 44 18.36 25.23 8.49
CA LYS A 44 19.17 26.45 8.27
C LYS A 44 20.38 26.22 7.36
N LEU A 45 20.75 24.97 7.13
CA LEU A 45 21.89 24.62 6.30
C LEU A 45 21.49 24.53 4.82
N PRO A 46 22.36 24.95 3.86
CA PRO A 46 22.09 24.83 2.43
C PRO A 46 22.29 23.38 1.95
N LEU A 47 21.38 22.50 2.33
CA LEU A 47 21.52 21.05 2.10
C LEU A 47 20.82 20.57 0.84
N PRO A 48 21.29 19.45 0.23
CA PRO A 48 20.55 18.75 -0.81
C PRO A 48 19.13 18.33 -0.38
N PRO A 49 18.17 18.20 -1.32
CA PRO A 49 16.75 17.90 -1.02
C PRO A 49 16.51 16.67 -0.12
N LYS A 50 17.39 15.65 -0.20
CA LYS A 50 17.29 14.44 0.64
C LYS A 50 17.40 14.73 2.13
N TYR A 51 18.25 15.68 2.53
CA TYR A 51 18.40 16.07 3.94
C TYR A 51 17.32 17.06 4.36
N LEU A 52 16.82 17.88 3.44
CA LEU A 52 15.65 18.73 3.70
C LEU A 52 14.42 17.87 4.04
N SER A 53 14.22 16.75 3.35
CA SER A 53 13.16 15.78 3.68
C SER A 53 13.29 15.26 5.11
N ALA A 54 14.51 14.95 5.55
CA ALA A 54 14.80 14.52 6.92
C ALA A 54 14.52 15.63 7.94
N ALA A 55 14.98 16.85 7.66
CA ALA A 55 14.79 18.01 8.52
C ALA A 55 13.30 18.29 8.77
N VAL A 56 12.50 18.30 7.69
CA VAL A 56 11.05 18.53 7.76
C VAL A 56 10.36 17.37 8.50
N TYR A 57 10.78 16.13 8.27
CA TYR A 57 10.26 14.97 9.00
C TYR A 57 10.51 15.06 10.51
N PHE A 58 11.73 15.39 10.92
CA PHE A 58 12.04 15.56 12.35
C PHE A 58 11.35 16.78 12.96
N LYS A 59 11.15 17.86 12.19
CA LYS A 59 10.33 18.98 12.63
C LYS A 59 8.87 18.56 12.84
N ALA A 60 8.31 17.76 11.93
CA ALA A 60 6.96 17.23 12.09
C ALA A 60 6.84 16.36 13.36
N ILE A 61 7.85 15.53 13.66
CA ILE A 61 7.92 14.76 14.93
C ILE A 61 7.96 15.69 16.15
N SER A 62 8.82 16.72 16.12
CA SER A 62 8.96 17.62 17.28
C SER A 62 7.69 18.42 17.52
N VAL A 63 7.03 18.89 16.46
CA VAL A 63 5.74 19.60 16.53
C VAL A 63 4.65 18.69 17.06
N ALA A 64 4.60 17.42 16.63
CA ALA A 64 3.62 16.46 17.12
C ALA A 64 3.74 16.21 18.63
N ARG A 65 4.95 16.39 19.23
CA ARG A 65 5.26 16.10 20.64
C ARG A 65 4.60 14.81 21.15
N LEU A 66 4.75 13.72 20.40
CA LEU A 66 4.16 12.42 20.74
C LEU A 66 2.62 12.45 20.93
N GLY A 67 1.92 13.31 20.17
CA GLY A 67 0.47 13.48 20.23
C GLY A 67 -0.02 14.62 21.13
N THR A 68 0.88 15.27 21.88
CA THR A 68 0.52 16.38 22.79
C THR A 68 0.71 17.78 22.19
N GLY A 69 1.29 17.86 20.98
CA GLY A 69 1.58 19.13 20.31
C GLY A 69 0.53 19.54 19.27
N ASP A 70 0.94 20.40 18.33
CA ASP A 70 0.06 20.84 17.24
C ASP A 70 -0.07 19.73 16.19
N THR A 71 -1.14 18.94 16.32
CA THR A 71 -1.40 17.79 15.44
C THR A 71 -1.72 18.22 14.01
N ALA A 72 -2.33 19.38 13.81
CA ALA A 72 -2.68 19.88 12.49
C ALA A 72 -1.42 20.32 11.72
N GLU A 73 -0.54 21.07 12.37
CA GLU A 73 0.75 21.48 11.79
C GLU A 73 1.64 20.25 11.51
N ALA A 74 1.77 19.34 12.49
CA ALA A 74 2.56 18.12 12.32
C ALA A 74 2.06 17.27 11.13
N LYS A 75 0.74 17.09 11.01
CA LYS A 75 0.13 16.37 9.90
C LYS A 75 0.47 17.03 8.57
N SER A 76 0.31 18.34 8.45
CA SER A 76 0.67 19.11 7.25
C SER A 76 2.13 18.90 6.84
N LEU A 77 3.05 18.92 7.81
CA LEU A 77 4.47 18.66 7.56
C LEU A 77 4.73 17.22 7.10
N PHE A 78 4.07 16.21 7.70
CA PHE A 78 4.18 14.84 7.25
C PHE A 78 3.60 14.61 5.86
N GLU A 79 2.44 15.21 5.53
CA GLU A 79 1.85 15.17 4.19
C GLU A 79 2.84 15.74 3.16
N ARG A 80 3.51 16.85 3.47
CA ARG A 80 4.54 17.44 2.62
C ARG A 80 5.73 16.49 2.38
N VAL A 81 6.19 15.80 3.41
CA VAL A 81 7.28 14.81 3.29
C VAL A 81 6.82 13.55 2.55
N ALA A 82 5.59 13.11 2.74
CA ALA A 82 5.03 11.96 2.03
C ALA A 82 4.91 12.23 0.52
N GLU A 83 4.47 13.43 0.14
CA GLU A 83 4.34 13.84 -1.27
C GLU A 83 5.72 14.03 -1.91
N HIS A 84 6.55 14.91 -1.34
CA HIS A 84 7.77 15.41 -2.00
C HIS A 84 9.08 14.85 -1.45
N GLY A 85 9.04 14.12 -0.34
CA GLY A 85 10.24 13.60 0.30
C GLY A 85 10.90 12.48 -0.49
N ALA A 86 12.16 12.21 -0.17
CA ALA A 86 12.95 11.13 -0.77
C ALA A 86 13.41 10.10 0.26
N GLY A 87 13.60 8.87 -0.20
CA GLY A 87 14.21 7.79 0.57
C GLY A 87 13.43 7.41 1.85
N PRO A 88 14.14 7.07 2.95
CA PRO A 88 13.52 6.58 4.20
C PRO A 88 12.47 7.51 4.80
N HIS A 89 12.69 8.83 4.72
CA HIS A 89 11.82 9.81 5.38
C HIS A 89 10.43 9.89 4.73
N LYS A 90 10.32 9.60 3.43
CA LYS A 90 9.00 9.48 2.78
C LYS A 90 8.22 8.30 3.33
N ALA A 91 8.86 7.14 3.45
CA ALA A 91 8.24 5.95 4.00
C ALA A 91 7.85 6.14 5.48
N ARG A 92 8.73 6.77 6.26
CA ARG A 92 8.48 7.12 7.66
C ARG A 92 7.39 8.18 7.84
N ALA A 93 7.24 9.10 6.89
CA ALA A 93 6.14 10.06 6.90
C ALA A 93 4.79 9.36 6.68
N PHE A 94 4.70 8.38 5.77
CA PHE A 94 3.50 7.53 5.66
C PHE A 94 3.21 6.77 6.95
N LEU A 95 4.25 6.24 7.59
CA LEU A 95 4.11 5.55 8.87
C LEU A 95 3.54 6.48 9.95
N ALA A 96 4.07 7.70 10.05
CA ALA A 96 3.58 8.70 11.00
C ALA A 96 2.16 9.19 10.66
N LEU A 97 1.82 9.35 9.37
CA LEU A 97 0.45 9.69 8.96
C LEU A 97 -0.55 8.62 9.38
N GLY A 98 -0.14 7.35 9.49
CA GLY A 98 -0.98 6.28 10.01
C GLY A 98 -1.43 6.47 11.45
N THR A 99 -0.75 7.29 12.26
CA THR A 99 -1.15 7.51 13.66
C THR A 99 -2.20 8.61 13.84
N PHE A 100 -2.48 9.43 12.82
CA PHE A 100 -3.45 10.52 12.92
C PHE A 100 -4.91 10.08 12.78
N PRO A 101 -5.29 9.19 11.82
CA PRO A 101 -6.67 8.71 11.71
C PRO A 101 -7.16 7.95 12.93
N GLY A 102 -6.26 7.42 13.77
CA GLY A 102 -6.62 6.77 15.03
C GLY A 102 -7.20 7.70 16.08
N LEU A 103 -7.04 9.01 15.93
CA LEU A 103 -7.77 9.99 16.73
C LEU A 103 -9.27 10.01 16.38
N ASP A 104 -9.62 9.64 15.16
CA ASP A 104 -10.99 9.61 14.65
C ASP A 104 -11.58 8.18 14.64
N GLY A 105 -10.81 7.16 15.05
CA GLY A 105 -11.21 5.75 15.05
C GLY A 105 -11.27 5.09 13.66
N ASP A 106 -10.69 5.72 12.63
CA ASP A 106 -10.71 5.21 11.25
C ASP A 106 -9.57 4.22 10.98
N THR A 107 -9.72 3.01 11.53
CA THR A 107 -8.75 1.90 11.43
C THR A 107 -8.45 1.50 9.98
N ASP A 108 -9.44 1.64 9.10
CA ASP A 108 -9.33 1.37 7.67
C ASP A 108 -8.32 2.30 6.99
N SER A 109 -8.40 3.62 7.28
CA SER A 109 -7.43 4.59 6.77
C SER A 109 -6.04 4.36 7.35
N GLU A 110 -5.93 4.05 8.65
CA GLU A 110 -4.66 3.74 9.30
C GLU A 110 -3.94 2.56 8.62
N SER A 111 -4.65 1.45 8.41
CA SER A 111 -4.09 0.24 7.81
C SER A 111 -3.53 0.51 6.41
N ARG A 112 -4.18 1.39 5.64
CA ARG A 112 -3.72 1.80 4.30
C ARG A 112 -2.43 2.61 4.37
N PHE A 113 -2.29 3.51 5.33
CA PHE A 113 -1.05 4.25 5.56
C PHE A 113 0.10 3.33 5.93
N TYR A 114 -0.11 2.38 6.84
CA TYR A 114 0.91 1.40 7.20
C TYR A 114 1.30 0.50 6.01
N ALA A 115 0.32 0.10 5.18
CA ALA A 115 0.61 -0.65 3.96
C ALA A 115 1.42 0.17 2.94
N GLU A 116 1.14 1.47 2.82
CA GLU A 116 1.90 2.38 1.95
C GLU A 116 3.32 2.59 2.47
N ALA A 117 3.49 2.80 3.78
CA ALA A 117 4.78 2.93 4.42
C ALA A 117 5.66 1.69 4.19
N ALA A 118 5.11 0.49 4.37
CA ALA A 118 5.81 -0.76 4.08
C ALA A 118 6.22 -0.87 2.60
N ARG A 119 5.35 -0.45 1.67
CA ARG A 119 5.65 -0.47 0.24
C ARG A 119 6.73 0.53 -0.15
N ALA A 120 6.63 1.76 0.33
CA ALA A 120 7.61 2.82 0.10
C ALA A 120 9.00 2.42 0.62
N SER A 121 9.06 1.73 1.76
CA SER A 121 10.29 1.23 2.37
C SER A 121 11.01 0.16 1.54
N LEU A 122 10.25 -0.63 0.78
CA LEU A 122 10.77 -1.69 -0.09
C LEU A 122 11.07 -1.22 -1.52
N SER A 123 10.88 0.07 -1.81
CA SER A 123 11.28 0.64 -3.09
C SER A 123 12.80 0.57 -3.28
N SER A 124 13.26 0.50 -4.53
CA SER A 124 14.68 0.40 -4.89
C SER A 124 15.53 1.52 -4.30
N ASP A 125 14.92 2.67 -4.01
CA ASP A 125 15.59 3.91 -3.68
C ASP A 125 15.58 4.22 -2.17
N CYS A 126 14.97 3.34 -1.34
CA CYS A 126 14.74 3.59 0.08
C CYS A 126 15.41 2.57 1.00
N ASN A 127 15.19 1.27 0.76
CA ASN A 127 15.65 0.16 1.61
C ASN A 127 15.69 0.49 3.12
N ASP A 128 14.52 0.82 3.70
CA ASP A 128 14.39 1.17 5.12
C ASP A 128 13.72 0.03 5.92
N PRO A 129 14.50 -0.95 6.42
CA PRO A 129 13.93 -2.12 7.09
C PRO A 129 13.28 -1.77 8.43
N PHE A 130 13.67 -0.65 9.07
CA PHE A 130 13.03 -0.14 10.28
C PHE A 130 11.54 0.15 10.02
N THR A 131 11.25 0.91 8.95
CA THR A 131 9.87 1.27 8.62
C THR A 131 9.04 0.05 8.22
N VAL A 132 9.61 -0.92 7.50
CA VAL A 132 8.91 -2.19 7.20
C VAL A 132 8.48 -2.91 8.47
N VAL A 133 9.38 -3.03 9.45
CA VAL A 133 9.08 -3.67 10.73
C VAL A 133 8.01 -2.91 11.48
N HIS A 134 8.15 -1.59 11.61
CA HIS A 134 7.19 -0.79 12.36
C HIS A 134 5.80 -0.79 11.69
N SER A 135 5.71 -0.67 10.37
CA SER A 135 4.43 -0.74 9.65
C SER A 135 3.74 -2.08 9.85
N ARG A 136 4.46 -3.20 9.76
CA ARG A 136 3.88 -4.53 9.99
C ARG A 136 3.45 -4.73 11.44
N LYS A 137 4.24 -4.24 12.40
CA LYS A 137 3.87 -4.23 13.82
C LYS A 137 2.55 -3.48 14.01
N MET A 138 2.43 -2.26 13.45
CA MET A 138 1.20 -1.46 13.60
C MET A 138 -0.02 -2.14 12.96
N MET A 139 0.14 -2.80 11.80
CA MET A 139 -0.94 -3.60 11.22
C MET A 139 -1.38 -4.76 12.12
N ALA A 140 -0.45 -5.41 12.82
CA ALA A 140 -0.79 -6.46 13.80
C ALA A 140 -1.53 -5.86 15.01
N VAL A 141 -1.05 -4.72 15.53
CA VAL A 141 -1.72 -3.99 16.63
C VAL A 141 -3.16 -3.65 16.27
N LEU A 142 -3.44 -3.17 15.04
CA LEU A 142 -4.81 -2.90 14.60
C LEU A 142 -5.71 -4.16 14.69
N LYS A 143 -5.20 -5.33 14.29
CA LYS A 143 -5.95 -6.59 14.45
C LYS A 143 -6.23 -6.93 15.91
N GLY A 144 -5.25 -6.68 16.78
CA GLY A 144 -5.41 -6.87 18.23
C GLY A 144 -6.47 -5.94 18.82
N MET A 145 -6.51 -4.68 18.36
CA MET A 145 -7.55 -3.71 18.73
C MET A 145 -8.95 -4.15 18.28
N ASP A 146 -9.05 -4.81 17.13
CA ASP A 146 -10.30 -5.42 16.64
C ASP A 146 -10.66 -6.74 17.36
N GLY A 147 -9.88 -7.15 18.36
CA GLY A 147 -10.07 -8.37 19.14
C GLY A 147 -9.49 -9.65 18.51
N ASP A 148 -8.87 -9.57 17.33
CA ASP A 148 -8.17 -10.69 16.69
C ASP A 148 -6.73 -10.84 17.22
N HIS A 149 -6.62 -11.14 18.53
CA HIS A 149 -5.33 -11.39 19.18
C HIS A 149 -4.55 -12.55 18.55
N ARG A 150 -5.25 -13.57 18.02
CA ARG A 150 -4.60 -14.73 17.38
C ARG A 150 -3.97 -14.35 16.03
N GLY A 151 -4.68 -13.59 15.20
CA GLY A 151 -4.15 -13.06 13.96
C GLY A 151 -3.01 -12.08 14.18
N SER A 152 -3.14 -11.20 15.18
CA SER A 152 -2.07 -10.28 15.61
C SER A 152 -0.81 -11.04 16.04
N LEU A 153 -0.95 -12.07 16.89
CA LEU A 153 0.16 -12.92 17.32
C LEU A 153 0.87 -13.59 16.15
N ASN A 154 0.13 -14.19 15.21
CA ASN A 154 0.72 -14.86 14.06
C ASN A 154 1.54 -13.88 13.20
N ASP A 155 1.06 -12.65 13.02
CA ASP A 155 1.78 -11.61 12.28
C ASP A 155 3.05 -11.17 13.02
N LEU A 156 2.97 -10.97 14.34
CA LEU A 156 4.11 -10.58 15.17
C LEU A 156 5.17 -11.69 15.25
N GLU A 157 4.77 -12.95 15.42
CA GLU A 157 5.69 -14.11 15.43
C GLU A 157 6.43 -14.24 14.09
N GLY A 158 5.72 -14.06 12.96
CA GLY A 158 6.33 -14.01 11.64
C GLY A 158 7.27 -12.82 11.43
N LEU A 159 7.10 -11.74 12.19
CA LEU A 159 7.92 -10.53 12.14
C LEU A 159 9.19 -10.62 13.00
N LEU A 160 9.19 -11.42 14.07
CA LEU A 160 10.30 -11.52 15.04
C LEU A 160 11.68 -11.78 14.40
N PRO A 161 11.85 -12.66 13.39
CA PRO A 161 13.16 -12.86 12.77
C PRO A 161 13.74 -11.59 12.14
N LEU A 162 12.89 -10.80 11.47
CA LEU A 162 13.29 -9.54 10.87
C LEU A 162 13.54 -8.46 11.93
N ALA A 163 12.66 -8.36 12.93
CA ALA A 163 12.83 -7.43 14.04
C ALA A 163 14.15 -7.69 14.81
N ARG A 164 14.49 -8.96 15.03
CA ARG A 164 15.77 -9.36 15.64
C ARG A 164 16.96 -8.99 14.75
N ALA A 165 16.86 -9.22 13.43
CA ALA A 165 17.94 -8.88 12.49
C ALA A 165 18.25 -7.38 12.49
N ILE A 166 17.23 -6.52 12.58
CA ILE A 166 17.43 -5.06 12.65
C ILE A 166 17.76 -4.57 14.06
N GLY A 167 17.53 -5.38 15.09
CA GLY A 167 17.69 -5.00 16.49
C GLY A 167 19.11 -4.59 16.88
N ALA A 168 20.13 -5.01 16.12
CA ALA A 168 21.50 -4.53 16.31
C ALA A 168 21.65 -3.04 15.99
N ALA A 169 20.96 -2.56 14.93
CA ALA A 169 20.97 -1.16 14.53
C ALA A 169 19.88 -0.34 15.26
N TYR A 170 18.74 -0.96 15.54
CA TYR A 170 17.57 -0.33 16.15
C TYR A 170 17.06 -1.11 17.37
N PRO A 171 17.79 -1.15 18.50
CA PRO A 171 17.40 -1.98 19.64
C PRO A 171 16.05 -1.55 20.26
N GLN A 172 15.75 -0.26 20.24
CA GLN A 172 14.45 0.26 20.69
C GLN A 172 13.31 -0.33 19.87
N SER A 173 13.46 -0.42 18.54
CA SER A 173 12.43 -0.95 17.64
C SER A 173 12.16 -2.42 17.92
N PHE A 174 13.21 -3.18 18.22
CA PHE A 174 13.06 -4.59 18.61
C PHE A 174 12.30 -4.72 19.94
N CYS A 175 12.66 -3.92 20.96
CA CYS A 175 11.93 -3.89 22.24
C CYS A 175 10.47 -3.49 22.07
N ASP A 176 10.18 -2.53 21.18
CA ASP A 176 8.83 -2.08 20.88
C ASP A 176 7.98 -3.18 20.22
N VAL A 177 8.55 -3.97 19.29
CA VAL A 177 7.89 -5.16 18.75
C VAL A 177 7.65 -6.21 19.83
N LEU A 178 8.62 -6.45 20.72
CA LEU A 178 8.46 -7.37 21.85
C LEU A 178 7.38 -6.90 22.82
N ASN A 179 7.23 -5.59 23.04
CA ASN A 179 6.17 -5.05 23.88
C ASN A 179 4.79 -5.36 23.29
N SER A 180 4.57 -5.04 22.01
CA SER A 180 3.32 -5.42 21.32
C SER A 180 3.11 -6.94 21.34
N TYR A 181 4.15 -7.74 21.17
CA TYR A 181 4.05 -9.20 21.25
C TYR A 181 3.62 -9.68 22.63
N ALA A 182 4.13 -9.08 23.72
CA ALA A 182 3.71 -9.41 25.07
C ALA A 182 2.23 -9.08 25.34
N VAL A 183 1.74 -7.93 24.85
CA VAL A 183 0.32 -7.54 24.94
C VAL A 183 -0.55 -8.63 24.30
N GLU A 184 -0.23 -9.03 23.08
CA GLU A 184 -1.03 -9.99 22.33
C GLU A 184 -0.93 -11.42 22.89
N LEU A 185 0.23 -11.79 23.47
CA LEU A 185 0.38 -13.06 24.18
C LEU A 185 -0.56 -13.11 25.38
N ALA A 186 -0.62 -12.04 26.16
CA ALA A 186 -1.53 -11.93 27.29
C ALA A 186 -3.00 -11.91 26.84
N GLY A 187 -3.33 -11.19 25.77
CA GLY A 187 -4.66 -11.17 25.17
C GLY A 187 -5.14 -12.57 24.70
N ALA A 188 -4.22 -13.40 24.22
CA ALA A 188 -4.51 -14.79 23.85
C ALA A 188 -4.47 -15.79 25.02
N GLY A 189 -4.25 -15.33 26.27
CA GLY A 189 -4.17 -16.18 27.46
C GLY A 189 -2.81 -16.85 27.71
N ARG A 190 -1.79 -16.56 26.91
CA ARG A 190 -0.40 -17.06 27.08
C ARG A 190 0.38 -16.19 28.09
N THR A 191 -0.19 -16.01 29.28
CA THR A 191 0.28 -15.02 30.29
C THR A 191 1.71 -15.28 30.81
N GLN A 192 2.12 -16.55 30.93
CA GLN A 192 3.49 -16.87 31.35
C GLN A 192 4.53 -16.45 30.30
N GLU A 193 4.25 -16.68 29.02
CA GLU A 193 5.13 -16.28 27.92
C GLU A 193 5.18 -14.76 27.81
N ALA A 194 4.02 -14.11 27.92
CA ALA A 194 3.92 -12.66 27.96
C ALA A 194 4.82 -12.07 29.06
N GLY A 195 4.77 -12.62 30.28
CA GLY A 195 5.57 -12.15 31.42
C GLY A 195 7.08 -12.32 31.23
N ASN A 196 7.50 -13.37 30.53
CA ASN A 196 8.90 -13.56 30.18
C ASN A 196 9.37 -12.54 29.13
N VAL A 197 8.55 -12.25 28.12
CA VAL A 197 8.85 -11.27 27.07
C VAL A 197 8.88 -9.85 27.63
N SER A 198 7.84 -9.45 28.38
CA SER A 198 7.77 -8.10 28.96
C SER A 198 8.93 -7.81 29.92
N ARG A 199 9.41 -8.81 30.67
CA ARG A 199 10.62 -8.68 31.51
C ARG A 199 11.86 -8.28 30.71
N ILE A 200 12.02 -8.79 29.49
CA ILE A 200 13.13 -8.42 28.59
C ILE A 200 13.00 -6.94 28.18
N VAL A 201 11.78 -6.50 27.86
CA VAL A 201 11.48 -5.15 27.42
C VAL A 201 11.79 -4.12 28.52
N VAL A 202 11.31 -4.34 29.75
CA VAL A 202 11.56 -3.42 30.88
C VAL A 202 13.03 -3.41 31.34
N SER A 203 13.79 -4.47 31.04
CA SER A 203 15.24 -4.51 31.30
C SER A 203 16.05 -3.70 30.27
N SER A 204 15.41 -3.17 29.22
CA SER A 204 16.08 -2.39 28.18
C SER A 204 16.52 -1.02 28.69
N ARG A 205 17.68 -0.54 28.22
CA ARG A 205 18.13 0.85 28.47
C ARG A 205 17.17 1.93 27.96
N PHE A 206 16.23 1.56 27.09
CA PHE A 206 15.21 2.46 26.55
C PHE A 206 13.96 2.50 27.42
N ALA A 207 13.78 1.58 28.38
CA ALA A 207 12.53 1.45 29.14
C ALA A 207 12.12 2.73 29.89
N SER A 208 13.08 3.55 30.32
CA SER A 208 12.79 4.84 30.97
C SER A 208 12.15 5.87 30.04
N ALA A 209 12.35 5.75 28.72
CA ALA A 209 11.71 6.61 27.73
C ALA A 209 10.32 6.10 27.31
N TYR A 210 9.98 4.85 27.59
CA TYR A 210 8.75 4.19 27.15
C TYR A 210 7.97 3.69 28.39
N PRO A 211 7.27 4.59 29.12
CA PRO A 211 6.51 4.20 30.31
C PRO A 211 5.48 3.11 30.02
N GLU A 212 4.90 3.09 28.83
CA GLU A 212 3.93 2.07 28.40
C GLU A 212 4.49 0.64 28.42
N TRP A 213 5.82 0.48 28.38
CA TRP A 213 6.44 -0.84 28.51
C TRP A 213 6.36 -1.37 29.95
N HIS A 214 6.45 -0.48 30.94
CA HIS A 214 6.25 -0.86 32.34
C HIS A 214 4.78 -1.13 32.64
N GLU A 215 3.87 -0.33 32.06
CA GLU A 215 2.42 -0.55 32.15
C GLU A 215 2.05 -1.93 31.59
N THR A 216 2.56 -2.27 30.39
CA THR A 216 2.38 -3.60 29.79
C THR A 216 2.90 -4.70 30.70
N PHE A 217 4.09 -4.53 31.28
CA PHE A 217 4.65 -5.51 32.22
C PHE A 217 3.77 -5.72 33.46
N GLN A 218 3.27 -4.63 34.06
CA GLN A 218 2.39 -4.69 35.22
C GLN A 218 1.08 -5.40 34.90
N GLU A 219 0.41 -5.01 33.80
CA GLU A 219 -0.84 -5.63 33.35
C GLU A 219 -0.69 -7.14 33.11
N VAL A 220 0.44 -7.56 32.52
CA VAL A 220 0.74 -8.96 32.28
C VAL A 220 0.93 -9.74 33.59
N GLU A 221 1.65 -9.18 34.56
CA GLU A 221 1.86 -9.83 35.86
C GLU A 221 0.55 -9.89 36.68
N GLU A 222 -0.31 -8.88 36.61
CA GLU A 222 -1.65 -8.90 37.21
C GLU A 222 -2.52 -10.00 36.61
N LYS A 223 -2.59 -10.12 35.28
CA LYS A 223 -3.31 -11.20 34.58
C LYS A 223 -2.77 -12.58 34.96
N ARG A 224 -1.45 -12.69 35.13
CA ARG A 224 -0.80 -13.93 35.56
C ARG A 224 -1.16 -14.30 37.01
N ALA A 225 -1.16 -13.32 37.92
CA ALA A 225 -1.56 -13.51 39.31
C ALA A 225 -3.03 -13.95 39.41
N ALA A 226 -3.93 -13.32 38.64
CA ALA A 226 -5.34 -13.68 38.58
C ALA A 226 -5.58 -15.11 38.07
N THR A 227 -4.78 -15.57 37.10
CA THR A 227 -4.85 -16.96 36.59
C THR A 227 -4.38 -17.99 37.62
N THR A 228 -3.54 -17.57 38.58
CA THR A 228 -2.96 -18.44 39.61
C THR A 228 -3.86 -18.58 40.84
N ILE A 229 -5.01 -17.90 40.90
CA ILE A 229 -5.96 -18.06 42.00
C ILE A 229 -6.37 -19.52 42.04
N ALA A 230 -5.88 -20.18 43.09
CA ALA A 230 -5.90 -21.61 43.27
C ALA A 230 -7.31 -22.14 43.07
N VAL A 231 -7.40 -23.25 42.34
CA VAL A 231 -8.46 -24.23 42.58
C VAL A 231 -8.29 -24.64 44.04
N VAL A 232 -8.91 -23.89 44.95
CA VAL A 232 -9.20 -24.36 46.31
C VAL A 232 -10.07 -25.56 46.05
N GLN A 233 -9.47 -26.75 46.04
CA GLN A 233 -10.23 -27.98 46.02
C GLN A 233 -11.19 -27.87 47.21
N PRO A 234 -12.52 -27.77 46.99
CA PRO A 234 -13.43 -27.91 48.10
C PRO A 234 -13.08 -29.24 48.79
N PRO A 235 -13.00 -29.28 50.14
CA PRO A 235 -12.66 -30.51 50.86
C PRO A 235 -13.55 -31.61 50.34
N THR A 236 -12.97 -32.62 49.68
CA THR A 236 -13.70 -33.61 48.91
C THR A 236 -14.72 -34.27 49.83
N PRO A 237 -16.04 -34.00 49.70
CA PRO A 237 -17.00 -34.83 50.39
C PRO A 237 -16.94 -36.20 49.71
N ALA A 238 -16.89 -37.26 50.51
CA ALA A 238 -16.89 -38.64 50.01
C ALA A 238 -18.15 -38.87 49.17
N ILE A 239 -18.04 -38.86 47.83
CA ILE A 239 -19.18 -39.10 46.93
C ILE A 239 -19.08 -40.52 46.37
N THR A 240 -20.04 -41.33 46.81
CA THR A 240 -20.50 -42.60 46.23
C THR A 240 -20.95 -42.42 44.76
N PRO A 241 -20.70 -43.40 43.89
CA PRO A 241 -20.91 -43.27 42.45
C PRO A 241 -22.38 -43.40 42.07
N SER A 242 -22.98 -42.36 41.46
CA SER A 242 -24.22 -42.52 40.70
C SER A 242 -24.47 -41.37 39.72
N ASN A 243 -24.50 -41.74 38.43
CA ASN A 243 -25.33 -41.17 37.37
C ASN A 243 -25.16 -39.69 36.98
N VAL A 244 -24.34 -39.39 35.95
CA VAL A 244 -24.62 -38.26 35.05
C VAL A 244 -24.23 -38.57 33.59
N LEU A 245 -25.18 -38.26 32.69
CA LEU A 245 -25.15 -38.37 31.23
C LEU A 245 -24.14 -37.41 30.55
N HIS A 246 -23.59 -37.85 29.41
CA HIS A 246 -22.83 -37.03 28.46
C HIS A 246 -23.74 -36.26 27.48
N LEU A 247 -23.38 -35.01 27.20
CA LEU A 247 -23.96 -34.17 26.13
C LEU A 247 -22.89 -33.86 25.05
N PRO A 248 -23.23 -33.85 23.74
CA PRO A 248 -22.28 -33.59 22.67
C PRO A 248 -22.19 -32.09 22.31
N LEU A 249 -20.97 -31.62 22.05
CA LEU A 249 -20.67 -30.26 21.58
C LEU A 249 -20.66 -30.21 20.04
N GLY A 250 -21.41 -29.26 19.48
CA GLY A 250 -21.46 -28.97 18.04
C GLY A 250 -20.31 -28.08 17.55
N ARG A 251 -19.75 -28.41 16.39
CA ARG A 251 -18.74 -27.64 15.64
C ARG A 251 -19.40 -26.59 14.75
N THR A 252 -18.90 -25.36 14.74
CA THR A 252 -19.18 -24.37 13.68
C THR A 252 -17.88 -24.02 12.94
N GLY A 253 -17.94 -24.08 11.61
CA GLY A 253 -16.82 -23.83 10.71
C GLY A 253 -16.75 -22.37 10.25
N ALA A 254 -15.55 -21.81 10.24
CA ALA A 254 -15.27 -20.48 9.70
C ALA A 254 -15.00 -20.55 8.18
N LYS A 255 -15.63 -19.64 7.41
CA LYS A 255 -15.44 -19.51 5.96
C LYS A 255 -14.26 -18.58 5.65
N SER A 256 -13.41 -19.02 4.72
CA SER A 256 -12.25 -18.29 4.19
C SER A 256 -12.68 -17.18 3.21
N VAL A 257 -12.25 -15.95 3.47
CA VAL A 257 -12.44 -14.78 2.59
C VAL A 257 -11.33 -14.72 1.52
N LYS A 258 -11.72 -14.53 0.26
CA LYS A 258 -10.80 -14.38 -0.88
C LYS A 258 -10.27 -12.94 -0.97
N THR A 259 -8.96 -12.77 -0.90
CA THR A 259 -8.28 -11.48 -1.12
C THR A 259 -8.16 -11.15 -2.61
N LYS A 260 -8.69 -9.99 -3.03
CA LYS A 260 -8.56 -9.42 -4.38
C LYS A 260 -7.16 -8.83 -4.64
N SER A 261 -6.78 -8.79 -5.90
CA SER A 261 -5.47 -8.43 -6.45
C SER A 261 -5.06 -6.96 -6.21
N ARG A 262 -3.74 -6.79 -6.03
CA ARG A 262 -3.05 -5.52 -5.73
C ARG A 262 -3.10 -4.55 -6.91
N HIS A 263 -3.55 -3.33 -6.64
CA HIS A 263 -3.45 -2.20 -7.57
C HIS A 263 -2.24 -1.34 -7.21
N GLN A 264 -1.48 -0.88 -8.22
CA GLN A 264 -0.43 0.13 -8.07
C GLN A 264 -1.04 1.53 -7.94
N ILE A 265 -0.45 2.39 -7.11
CA ILE A 265 -0.81 3.80 -6.97
C ILE A 265 0.46 4.65 -7.12
N LEU A 266 0.36 5.76 -7.84
CA LEU A 266 1.39 6.76 -8.08
C LEU A 266 0.93 8.08 -7.42
N SER A 267 1.78 8.74 -6.63
CA SER A 267 1.55 10.01 -5.86
C SER A 267 0.57 9.96 -4.65
N TYR A 268 0.81 10.80 -3.62
CA TYR A 268 0.03 10.82 -2.37
C TYR A 268 -1.32 11.54 -2.53
N SER A 269 -1.34 12.65 -3.27
CA SER A 269 -2.59 13.33 -3.67
C SER A 269 -3.59 12.39 -4.38
N GLU A 270 -3.13 11.57 -5.32
CA GLU A 270 -3.99 10.55 -5.98
C GLU A 270 -4.47 9.48 -4.98
N TRP A 271 -3.62 9.07 -4.04
CA TRP A 271 -4.02 8.14 -2.99
C TRP A 271 -5.12 8.74 -2.09
N LYS A 272 -4.95 9.99 -1.64
CA LYS A 272 -5.91 10.70 -0.78
C LYS A 272 -7.27 10.81 -1.46
N GLN A 273 -7.26 11.23 -2.74
CA GLN A 273 -8.48 11.28 -3.56
C GLN A 273 -9.19 9.92 -3.66
N ARG A 274 -8.44 8.82 -3.83
CA ARG A 274 -9.02 7.46 -3.88
C ARG A 274 -9.54 6.99 -2.53
N ALA A 275 -8.85 7.33 -1.43
CA ALA A 275 -9.30 7.02 -0.09
C ALA A 275 -10.65 7.70 0.18
N ASP A 276 -10.76 8.99 -0.15
CA ASP A 276 -11.99 9.78 -0.03
C ASP A 276 -13.11 9.22 -0.91
N GLN A 277 -12.81 8.85 -2.17
CA GLN A 277 -13.78 8.17 -3.05
C GLN A 277 -14.28 6.84 -2.48
N THR A 278 -13.41 6.08 -1.80
CA THR A 278 -13.81 4.81 -1.18
C THR A 278 -14.70 5.04 0.02
N LYS A 279 -14.40 6.03 0.87
CA LYS A 279 -15.26 6.43 1.98
C LYS A 279 -16.64 6.88 1.49
N MET A 280 -16.68 7.69 0.44
CA MET A 280 -17.94 8.14 -0.17
C MET A 280 -18.76 6.97 -0.72
N LYS A 281 -18.11 6.01 -1.41
CA LYS A 281 -18.79 4.80 -1.89
C LYS A 281 -19.33 3.94 -0.75
N GLN A 282 -18.61 3.84 0.37
CA GLN A 282 -19.05 3.09 1.52
C GLN A 282 -20.23 3.78 2.22
N ALA A 283 -20.13 5.08 2.49
CA ALA A 283 -21.22 5.87 3.07
C ALA A 283 -22.49 5.83 2.20
N TRP A 284 -22.34 5.83 0.87
CA TRP A 284 -23.48 5.70 -0.04
C TRP A 284 -24.11 4.29 -0.01
N ARG A 285 -23.30 3.23 0.06
CA ARG A 285 -23.81 1.86 0.25
C ARG A 285 -24.56 1.72 1.57
N ASP A 286 -24.00 2.26 2.64
CA ASP A 286 -24.60 2.19 3.96
C ASP A 286 -25.94 2.95 3.99
N ALA A 287 -26.02 4.12 3.34
CA ALA A 287 -27.26 4.89 3.19
C ALA A 287 -28.33 4.19 2.32
N VAL A 288 -27.92 3.46 1.27
CA VAL A 288 -28.83 2.68 0.41
C VAL A 288 -29.37 1.45 1.14
N VAL A 289 -28.55 0.81 1.99
CA VAL A 289 -28.96 -0.38 2.75
C VAL A 289 -29.89 -0.04 3.93
N THR A 290 -29.83 1.17 4.47
CA THR A 290 -30.70 1.60 5.58
C THR A 290 -32.12 2.02 5.17
N ASN A 291 -32.43 2.12 3.88
CA ASN A 291 -33.79 2.42 3.43
C ASN A 291 -34.55 1.12 3.11
N GLU A 292 -35.61 0.86 3.87
CA GLU A 292 -36.54 -0.25 3.63
C GLU A 292 -37.17 -0.16 2.21
N PRO A 293 -37.44 -1.30 1.56
CA PRO A 293 -37.87 -1.36 0.16
C PRO A 293 -39.26 -0.79 -0.14
N ASP A 294 -40.04 -0.42 0.88
CA ASP A 294 -41.45 -0.01 0.69
C ASP A 294 -41.69 1.50 0.60
N ASN A 295 -40.65 2.34 0.70
CA ASN A 295 -40.78 3.78 0.47
C ASN A 295 -40.29 4.19 -0.92
N VAL A 296 -41.09 3.88 -1.94
CA VAL A 296 -40.99 4.55 -3.24
C VAL A 296 -41.51 5.98 -3.08
N LEU A 297 -40.64 6.87 -2.62
CA LEU A 297 -40.87 8.31 -2.75
C LEU A 297 -40.87 8.65 -4.25
N ARG A 298 -42.02 9.05 -4.79
CA ARG A 298 -42.08 9.87 -6.01
C ARG A 298 -41.39 11.20 -5.69
N ALA A 299 -40.08 11.22 -5.89
CA ALA A 299 -39.23 12.36 -5.67
C ALA A 299 -39.31 13.33 -6.87
N GLU A 300 -40.18 14.33 -6.79
CA GLU A 300 -40.14 15.48 -7.68
C GLU A 300 -39.06 16.45 -7.20
N ALA A 301 -37.82 16.20 -7.66
CA ALA A 301 -36.62 17.03 -7.53
C ALA A 301 -35.99 17.17 -6.13
N PHE A 302 -34.67 16.95 -6.07
CA PHE A 302 -33.81 17.35 -4.95
C PHE A 302 -32.53 18.00 -5.48
N GLU A 303 -31.97 18.91 -4.70
CA GLU A 303 -30.70 19.59 -4.96
C GLU A 303 -29.64 19.09 -3.98
N VAL A 304 -28.43 18.83 -4.48
CA VAL A 304 -27.28 18.47 -3.64
C VAL A 304 -26.54 19.74 -3.30
N ILE A 305 -26.68 20.18 -2.06
CA ILE A 305 -26.08 21.41 -1.55
C ILE A 305 -24.76 21.07 -0.85
N GLY A 306 -23.69 21.75 -1.23
CA GLY A 306 -22.37 21.64 -0.61
C GLY A 306 -22.33 22.26 0.80
N PRO A 307 -21.27 22.00 1.57
CA PRO A 307 -21.10 22.55 2.92
C PRO A 307 -20.97 24.08 2.95
N ASP A 308 -20.74 24.71 1.79
CA ASP A 308 -20.73 26.14 1.52
C ASP A 308 -22.10 26.73 1.14
N GLY A 309 -23.13 25.89 1.05
CA GLY A 309 -24.47 26.30 0.61
C GLY A 309 -24.65 26.35 -0.92
N GLU A 310 -23.63 25.99 -1.71
CA GLU A 310 -23.75 25.99 -3.17
C GLU A 310 -24.40 24.70 -3.69
N VAL A 311 -25.33 24.83 -4.64
CA VAL A 311 -25.94 23.69 -5.33
C VAL A 311 -24.92 23.07 -6.29
N ARG A 312 -24.40 21.88 -5.95
CA ARG A 312 -23.39 21.15 -6.74
C ARG A 312 -23.99 20.14 -7.72
N GLY A 313 -25.31 19.98 -7.70
CA GLY A 313 -26.05 19.19 -8.67
C GLY A 313 -27.56 19.27 -8.41
N SER A 314 -28.35 19.12 -9.47
CA SER A 314 -29.81 19.06 -9.39
C SER A 314 -30.36 17.87 -10.18
N PHE A 315 -31.48 17.33 -9.71
CA PHE A 315 -32.12 16.13 -10.26
C PHE A 315 -33.47 16.49 -10.88
N ARG A 316 -33.74 16.06 -12.12
CA ARG A 316 -35.10 16.08 -12.71
C ARG A 316 -35.38 14.79 -13.48
N SER A 317 -36.56 14.22 -13.24
CA SER A 317 -37.09 13.11 -14.04
C SER A 317 -37.93 13.68 -15.18
N ALA A 318 -37.59 13.35 -16.43
CA ALA A 318 -38.41 13.61 -17.59
C ALA A 318 -38.33 12.43 -18.56
N GLY A 319 -39.45 11.73 -18.76
CA GLY A 319 -39.63 10.80 -19.89
C GLY A 319 -38.82 9.50 -19.86
N GLY A 320 -38.78 8.79 -18.74
CA GLY A 320 -38.33 7.38 -18.69
C GLY A 320 -36.82 7.15 -18.86
N LYS A 321 -35.99 8.20 -18.89
CA LYS A 321 -34.53 8.08 -18.82
C LYS A 321 -33.98 9.02 -17.75
N THR A 322 -33.37 8.43 -16.75
CA THR A 322 -32.73 9.16 -15.65
C THR A 322 -31.29 9.45 -16.02
N MET A 323 -30.91 10.72 -16.16
CA MET A 323 -29.52 11.13 -16.38
C MET A 323 -29.04 11.99 -15.22
N LEU A 324 -27.96 11.55 -14.57
CA LEU A 324 -27.20 12.36 -13.62
C LEU A 324 -26.06 13.07 -14.39
N SER A 325 -25.94 14.38 -14.24
CA SER A 325 -24.78 15.14 -14.72
C SER A 325 -24.21 15.92 -13.54
N MET A 326 -22.94 15.63 -13.19
CA MET A 326 -22.19 16.38 -12.19
C MET A 326 -21.11 17.19 -12.90
N SER A 327 -21.15 18.50 -12.78
CA SER A 327 -20.12 19.38 -13.33
C SER A 327 -19.06 19.69 -12.27
N GLY A 328 -17.89 19.07 -12.42
CA GLY A 328 -16.71 19.35 -11.60
C GLY A 328 -15.47 18.63 -12.13
N GLY A 329 -14.95 19.05 -13.29
CA GLY A 329 -13.73 18.49 -13.90
C GLY A 329 -13.92 17.84 -15.28
N LYS A 330 -12.85 17.22 -15.81
CA LYS A 330 -12.77 16.67 -17.18
C LYS A 330 -13.51 15.34 -17.41
N LEU A 331 -14.11 14.74 -16.39
CA LEU A 331 -14.76 13.44 -16.46
C LEU A 331 -16.21 13.53 -16.01
N SER A 332 -17.12 12.88 -16.72
CA SER A 332 -18.52 12.72 -16.32
C SER A 332 -18.81 11.25 -16.03
N ILE A 333 -19.61 10.97 -15.00
CA ILE A 333 -20.12 9.63 -14.71
C ILE A 333 -21.60 9.62 -15.06
N GLY A 334 -22.01 8.73 -15.97
CA GLY A 334 -23.40 8.52 -16.34
C GLY A 334 -23.92 7.21 -15.78
N MET A 335 -25.18 7.19 -15.37
CA MET A 335 -25.91 5.97 -15.00
C MET A 335 -27.11 5.86 -15.92
N VAL A 336 -27.29 4.70 -16.54
CA VAL A 336 -28.50 4.39 -17.30
C VAL A 336 -29.28 3.36 -16.50
N VAL A 337 -30.51 3.71 -16.13
CA VAL A 337 -31.44 2.81 -15.47
C VAL A 337 -32.45 2.35 -16.52
N ALA A 338 -32.53 1.04 -16.75
CA ALA A 338 -33.52 0.44 -17.63
C ALA A 338 -34.88 0.32 -16.93
N ASP A 339 -35.94 0.14 -17.71
CA ASP A 339 -37.32 0.07 -17.22
C ASP A 339 -37.58 -1.13 -16.29
N ASP A 340 -36.70 -2.14 -16.30
CA ASP A 340 -36.74 -3.32 -15.42
C ASP A 340 -36.03 -3.09 -14.06
N GLY A 341 -35.55 -1.87 -13.81
CA GLY A 341 -34.87 -1.49 -12.58
C GLY A 341 -33.38 -1.85 -12.55
N THR A 342 -32.81 -2.40 -13.63
CA THR A 342 -31.36 -2.62 -13.73
C THR A 342 -30.64 -1.31 -14.03
N ALA A 343 -29.52 -1.06 -13.35
CA ALA A 343 -28.72 0.15 -13.51
C ALA A 343 -27.29 -0.18 -13.91
N GLU A 344 -26.83 0.37 -15.03
CA GLU A 344 -25.43 0.31 -15.45
C GLU A 344 -24.76 1.67 -15.30
N MET A 345 -23.55 1.68 -14.73
CA MET A 345 -22.77 2.88 -14.48
C MET A 345 -21.51 2.89 -15.34
N GLY A 346 -21.34 3.95 -16.13
CA GLY A 346 -20.20 4.14 -17.04
C GLY A 346 -19.47 5.46 -16.79
N ILE A 347 -18.17 5.46 -17.05
CA ILE A 347 -17.34 6.67 -17.11
C ILE A 347 -17.34 7.15 -18.56
N ILE A 348 -17.69 8.42 -18.80
CA ILE A 348 -17.72 9.03 -20.13
C ILE A 348 -16.67 10.14 -20.16
N ASP A 349 -15.70 10.03 -21.07
CA ASP A 349 -14.73 11.09 -21.37
C ASP A 349 -15.40 12.14 -22.29
N ARG A 350 -15.11 13.44 -22.09
CA ARG A 350 -15.62 14.54 -22.93
C ARG A 350 -15.25 14.38 -24.41
N SER A 351 -14.26 13.56 -24.75
CA SER A 351 -13.92 13.23 -26.16
C SER A 351 -14.90 12.27 -26.84
N GLU A 352 -15.71 11.51 -26.09
CA GLU A 352 -16.67 10.55 -26.65
C GLU A 352 -18.02 11.19 -27.03
N ALA A 353 -18.34 12.36 -26.46
CA ALA A 353 -19.48 13.17 -26.89
C ALA A 353 -19.31 13.78 -28.29
N ALA A 354 -18.08 13.79 -28.85
CA ALA A 354 -17.77 14.34 -30.17
C ALA A 354 -17.82 13.29 -31.32
N VAL A 355 -18.12 12.02 -31.01
CA VAL A 355 -18.20 10.95 -32.03
C VAL A 355 -19.51 10.98 -32.82
N ALA A 356 -20.49 11.79 -32.40
CA ALA A 356 -21.68 12.09 -33.19
C ALA A 356 -21.43 13.06 -34.37
N SER A 357 -20.20 13.56 -34.60
CA SER A 357 -19.91 14.56 -35.66
C SER A 357 -18.75 14.23 -36.61
N GLY A 358 -18.45 12.95 -36.84
CA GLY A 358 -17.71 12.49 -38.03
C GLY A 358 -16.36 13.15 -38.32
N ARG A 359 -15.35 12.97 -37.44
CA ARG A 359 -13.94 13.20 -37.81
C ARG A 359 -13.02 12.08 -37.31
N GLU A 360 -12.25 11.54 -38.25
CA GLU A 360 -11.26 10.49 -38.10
C GLU A 360 -9.99 11.01 -37.38
N LYS A 361 -9.34 10.18 -36.55
CA LYS A 361 -8.00 10.48 -36.00
C LYS A 361 -7.06 9.30 -36.17
N ARG A 362 -5.87 9.60 -36.72
CA ARG A 362 -4.68 8.72 -36.78
C ARG A 362 -4.05 8.59 -35.39
N ILE A 363 -3.65 7.36 -35.03
CA ILE A 363 -2.75 7.08 -33.92
C ILE A 363 -1.35 6.81 -34.52
N SER A 364 -0.33 7.51 -34.02
CA SER A 364 1.07 7.28 -34.39
C SER A 364 1.78 6.56 -33.25
N LEU A 365 2.30 5.37 -33.51
CA LEU A 365 3.20 4.63 -32.61
C LEU A 365 4.64 4.85 -33.06
N GLY A 366 5.48 5.39 -32.19
CA GLY A 366 6.91 5.56 -32.45
C GLY A 366 7.66 4.23 -32.29
N ILE A 367 8.39 3.83 -33.33
CA ILE A 367 9.29 2.67 -33.34
C ILE A 367 10.72 3.18 -33.20
N HIS A 368 11.50 2.55 -32.33
CA HIS A 368 12.93 2.83 -32.15
C HIS A 368 13.74 2.04 -33.19
N PRO A 369 14.74 2.64 -33.86
CA PRO A 369 15.55 1.92 -34.85
C PRO A 369 16.54 0.94 -34.19
N ASP A 370 16.79 -0.18 -34.87
CA ASP A 370 17.84 -1.14 -34.57
C ASP A 370 19.22 -0.52 -34.86
N PRO A 371 20.16 -0.48 -33.91
CA PRO A 371 21.46 0.19 -34.10
C PRO A 371 22.43 -0.53 -35.05
N GLU A 372 22.18 -1.77 -35.46
CA GLU A 372 23.19 -2.53 -36.24
C GLU A 372 22.94 -2.64 -37.75
N ASN A 373 21.74 -2.34 -38.25
CA ASN A 373 21.46 -2.37 -39.69
C ASN A 373 20.62 -1.15 -40.08
N GLY A 374 21.28 -0.11 -40.60
CA GLY A 374 20.67 1.18 -40.97
C GLY A 374 19.75 1.14 -42.19
N GLN A 375 18.76 0.23 -42.22
CA GLN A 375 17.68 0.22 -43.19
C GLN A 375 16.32 0.20 -42.49
N CYS A 376 15.59 1.30 -42.62
CA CYS A 376 14.17 1.41 -42.26
C CYS A 376 13.32 0.71 -43.31
N SER A 377 12.64 -0.38 -42.97
CA SER A 377 11.47 -0.84 -43.71
C SER A 377 10.21 -0.30 -43.02
N THR A 378 9.51 0.60 -43.70
CA THR A 378 8.19 1.12 -43.29
C THR A 378 7.11 0.10 -43.64
N GLY A 379 6.49 -0.53 -42.64
CA GLY A 379 5.22 -1.24 -42.80
C GLY A 379 4.04 -0.28 -42.62
N LEU A 380 3.12 -0.25 -43.58
CA LEU A 380 1.91 0.59 -43.57
C LEU A 380 0.75 -0.19 -42.92
N VAL A 381 0.03 0.42 -41.97
CA VAL A 381 -1.23 -0.14 -41.44
C VAL A 381 -2.36 0.24 -42.39
N VAL A 382 -3.00 -0.74 -43.04
CA VAL A 382 -3.91 -0.49 -44.17
C VAL A 382 -5.37 -0.28 -43.75
N SER A 383 -5.86 -0.87 -42.65
CA SER A 383 -7.18 -0.54 -42.08
C SER A 383 -7.41 -1.21 -40.72
N ALA A 384 -8.38 -0.69 -39.95
CA ALA A 384 -8.94 -1.33 -38.76
C ALA A 384 -10.46 -1.29 -38.86
N GLN A 385 -11.11 -2.46 -38.81
CA GLN A 385 -12.56 -2.56 -38.81
C GLN A 385 -13.02 -3.37 -37.59
N ARG A 386 -14.09 -2.90 -36.93
CA ARG A 386 -14.65 -3.53 -35.73
C ARG A 386 -15.84 -4.37 -36.15
N SER A 387 -15.75 -5.69 -35.99
CA SER A 387 -16.90 -6.59 -35.88
C SER A 387 -16.76 -7.40 -34.58
N ASP A 388 -17.89 -7.84 -34.05
CA ASP A 388 -18.10 -8.26 -32.67
C ASP A 388 -16.91 -8.97 -31.99
N SER A 389 -16.37 -8.30 -30.97
CA SER A 389 -15.47 -8.83 -29.94
C SER A 389 -14.04 -9.21 -30.32
N ARG A 390 -13.49 -8.80 -31.48
CA ARG A 390 -12.04 -8.96 -31.78
C ARG A 390 -11.42 -7.75 -32.46
N PHE A 391 -10.12 -7.55 -32.19
CA PHE A 391 -9.25 -6.65 -32.95
C PHE A 391 -8.42 -7.51 -33.91
N GLU A 392 -8.58 -7.28 -35.21
CA GLU A 392 -7.66 -7.82 -36.22
C GLU A 392 -6.67 -6.73 -36.62
N ILE A 393 -5.38 -7.05 -36.55
CA ILE A 393 -4.30 -6.20 -37.03
C ILE A 393 -3.64 -6.94 -38.18
N ALA A 394 -3.87 -6.48 -39.42
CA ALA A 394 -3.13 -6.96 -40.58
C ALA A 394 -1.76 -6.27 -40.61
N LEU A 395 -0.68 -7.06 -40.56
CA LEU A 395 0.69 -6.57 -40.73
C LEU A 395 1.20 -7.06 -42.08
N ASP A 396 1.63 -6.13 -42.93
CA ASP A 396 2.27 -6.45 -44.21
C ASP A 396 3.79 -6.35 -44.02
N GLY A 397 4.44 -7.51 -43.90
CA GLY A 397 5.86 -7.65 -43.65
C GLY A 397 6.31 -9.10 -43.89
N PRO A 398 7.62 -9.35 -44.12
CA PRO A 398 8.11 -10.71 -44.40
C PRO A 398 7.74 -11.66 -43.25
N GLU A 399 7.50 -12.94 -43.60
CA GLU A 399 6.83 -13.97 -42.76
C GLU A 399 7.42 -14.22 -41.36
N GLU A 400 8.54 -13.58 -40.99
CA GLU A 400 9.18 -13.69 -39.67
C GLU A 400 9.69 -12.34 -39.15
N THR A 401 8.82 -11.33 -39.03
CA THR A 401 9.21 -10.07 -38.39
C THR A 401 9.06 -10.16 -36.86
N PRO A 402 10.13 -9.97 -36.07
CA PRO A 402 10.03 -10.09 -34.62
C PRO A 402 9.27 -8.91 -34.02
N LEU A 403 8.19 -9.21 -33.31
CA LEU A 403 7.38 -8.22 -32.61
C LEU A 403 8.08 -7.72 -31.34
N ILE A 404 8.67 -8.65 -30.58
CA ILE A 404 9.30 -8.35 -29.30
C ILE A 404 10.56 -9.21 -29.14
N THR A 405 11.68 -8.59 -28.78
CA THR A 405 12.91 -9.29 -28.39
C THR A 405 13.28 -8.92 -26.96
N LEU A 406 13.45 -9.92 -26.10
CA LEU A 406 13.88 -9.74 -24.71
C LEU A 406 15.34 -10.15 -24.54
N TYR A 407 16.13 -9.25 -23.95
CA TYR A 407 17.54 -9.44 -23.67
C TYR A 407 17.78 -9.74 -22.19
N GLY A 408 18.77 -10.61 -21.91
CA GLY A 408 19.24 -10.88 -20.56
C GLY A 408 20.24 -9.82 -20.04
N PRO A 409 20.72 -9.94 -18.78
CA PRO A 409 21.58 -8.96 -18.10
C PRO A 409 22.94 -8.65 -18.77
N LYS A 410 23.27 -9.33 -19.87
CA LYS A 410 24.51 -9.15 -20.64
C LYS A 410 24.23 -8.79 -22.11
N GLY A 411 23.03 -8.28 -22.41
CA GLY A 411 22.62 -7.91 -23.78
C GLY A 411 22.41 -9.10 -24.71
N ARG A 412 22.30 -10.33 -24.20
CA ARG A 412 22.11 -11.54 -25.02
C ARG A 412 20.63 -11.86 -25.19
N LYS A 413 20.23 -12.27 -26.40
CA LYS A 413 18.85 -12.69 -26.69
C LYS A 413 18.47 -13.83 -25.74
N ARG A 414 17.34 -13.69 -25.06
CA ARG A 414 16.76 -14.74 -24.23
C ARG A 414 15.46 -15.27 -24.82
N MET A 415 14.67 -14.39 -25.42
CA MET A 415 13.35 -14.73 -25.95
C MET A 415 13.00 -13.80 -27.12
N GLN A 416 12.37 -14.34 -28.15
CA GLN A 416 11.84 -13.57 -29.28
C GLN A 416 10.40 -14.02 -29.55
N LEU A 417 9.48 -13.06 -29.67
CA LEU A 417 8.09 -13.29 -30.09
C LEU A 417 7.95 -12.84 -31.54
N LEU A 418 7.51 -13.76 -32.40
CA LEU A 418 7.27 -13.54 -33.82
C LEU A 418 5.78 -13.71 -34.10
N ALA A 419 5.19 -12.82 -34.89
CA ALA A 419 3.89 -13.06 -35.49
C ALA A 419 4.08 -13.71 -36.86
N LEU A 420 3.33 -14.78 -37.11
CA LEU A 420 3.29 -15.45 -38.40
C LEU A 420 2.12 -14.90 -39.23
N SER A 421 2.27 -14.95 -40.56
CA SER A 421 1.27 -14.52 -41.53
C SER A 421 -0.09 -15.24 -41.41
N ASN A 422 -0.11 -16.42 -40.77
CA ASN A 422 -1.32 -17.23 -40.56
C ASN A 422 -2.07 -16.91 -39.24
N GLY A 423 -1.73 -15.81 -38.57
CA GLY A 423 -2.37 -15.40 -37.31
C GLY A 423 -1.89 -16.15 -36.06
N LYS A 424 -0.91 -17.06 -36.19
CA LYS A 424 -0.26 -17.71 -35.05
C LYS A 424 0.94 -16.91 -34.58
N SER A 425 1.33 -17.10 -33.33
CA SER A 425 2.56 -16.53 -32.77
C SER A 425 3.57 -17.60 -32.43
N VAL A 426 4.86 -17.29 -32.52
CA VAL A 426 5.94 -18.20 -32.17
C VAL A 426 6.85 -17.55 -31.14
N ILE A 427 7.15 -18.27 -30.06
CA ILE A 427 8.12 -17.86 -29.03
C ILE A 427 9.38 -18.70 -29.18
N ARG A 428 10.49 -18.06 -29.56
CA ARG A 428 11.82 -18.67 -29.62
C ARG A 428 12.62 -18.35 -28.36
N PHE A 429 13.21 -19.37 -27.74
CA PHE A 429 14.13 -19.25 -26.60
C PHE A 429 15.57 -19.52 -27.03
N TYR A 430 16.51 -18.73 -26.50
CA TYR A 430 17.91 -18.78 -26.89
C TYR A 430 18.81 -19.14 -25.70
N ASP A 431 19.89 -19.88 -25.97
CA ASP A 431 20.91 -20.16 -24.97
C ASP A 431 21.93 -19.02 -24.80
N ARG A 432 22.92 -19.22 -23.92
CA ARG A 432 23.97 -18.23 -23.65
C ARG A 432 24.84 -17.91 -24.87
N LYS A 433 24.85 -18.73 -25.93
CA LYS A 433 25.58 -18.53 -27.18
C LYS A 433 24.64 -18.05 -28.30
N GLU A 434 23.45 -17.58 -27.96
CA GLU A 434 22.39 -17.14 -28.88
C GLU A 434 21.93 -18.23 -29.87
N ARG A 435 22.09 -19.50 -29.50
CA ARG A 435 21.54 -20.60 -30.29
C ARG A 435 20.10 -20.83 -29.85
N MET A 436 19.17 -20.88 -30.80
CA MET A 436 17.78 -21.23 -30.54
C MET A 436 17.73 -22.64 -29.92
N LYS A 437 17.09 -22.75 -28.76
CA LYS A 437 16.96 -24.01 -28.01
C LYS A 437 15.58 -24.61 -28.13
N THR A 438 14.57 -23.76 -28.13
CA THR A 438 13.17 -24.18 -28.08
C THR A 438 12.35 -23.16 -28.82
N GLU A 439 11.38 -23.67 -29.56
CA GLU A 439 10.38 -22.90 -30.27
C GLU A 439 9.02 -23.39 -29.80
N LEU A 440 8.15 -22.46 -29.40
CA LEU A 440 6.79 -22.76 -28.98
C LEU A 440 5.83 -22.05 -29.92
N LEU A 441 5.01 -22.83 -30.62
CA LEU A 441 3.88 -22.32 -31.37
C LEU A 441 2.76 -21.98 -30.38
N VAL A 442 2.25 -20.76 -30.47
CA VAL A 442 1.19 -20.26 -29.61
C VAL A 442 0.01 -19.84 -30.49
N GLU A 443 -1.10 -20.53 -30.30
CA GLU A 443 -2.31 -20.33 -31.10
C GLU A 443 -3.29 -19.33 -30.44
N ASP A 444 -3.14 -19.09 -29.13
CA ASP A 444 -3.96 -18.17 -28.35
C ASP A 444 -3.08 -17.38 -27.36
N PHE A 445 -3.31 -16.06 -27.29
CA PHE A 445 -2.63 -15.15 -26.36
C PHE A 445 -2.75 -15.60 -24.89
N ASN A 446 -3.84 -16.25 -24.50
CA ASN A 446 -4.02 -16.78 -23.14
C ASN A 446 -2.97 -17.85 -22.79
N GLN A 447 -2.42 -18.57 -23.78
CA GLN A 447 -1.34 -19.53 -23.56
C GLN A 447 -0.03 -18.82 -23.22
N ILE A 448 0.20 -17.60 -23.73
CA ILE A 448 1.37 -16.77 -23.40
C ILE A 448 1.33 -16.35 -21.93
N GLU A 449 0.18 -15.91 -21.42
CA GLU A 449 0.02 -15.54 -20.01
C GLU A 449 0.23 -16.73 -19.07
N SER A 450 -0.29 -17.90 -19.44
CA SER A 450 -0.09 -19.16 -18.70
C SER A 450 1.40 -19.59 -18.70
N LEU A 451 2.09 -19.45 -19.83
CA LEU A 451 3.51 -19.79 -19.95
C LEU A 451 4.40 -18.83 -19.15
N MET A 452 4.09 -17.53 -19.18
CA MET A 452 4.81 -16.49 -18.42
C MET A 452 4.56 -16.58 -16.91
N SER A 453 3.42 -17.15 -16.51
CA SER A 453 3.09 -17.39 -15.10
C SER A 453 3.75 -18.67 -14.55
N SER A 454 3.96 -19.68 -15.39
CA SER A 454 4.53 -20.98 -15.00
C SER A 454 6.06 -21.02 -15.06
N THR A 455 6.67 -20.30 -16.01
CA THR A 455 8.11 -20.07 -16.01
C THR A 455 8.43 -18.95 -15.03
N LYS A 456 9.38 -19.14 -14.10
CA LYS A 456 9.87 -18.08 -13.18
C LYS A 456 10.64 -16.97 -13.91
N LEU A 457 10.21 -16.58 -15.11
CA LEU A 457 10.73 -15.45 -15.86
C LEU A 457 10.16 -14.17 -15.25
N ARG A 458 10.86 -13.62 -14.26
CA ARG A 458 10.62 -12.25 -13.82
C ARG A 458 11.04 -11.30 -14.92
N LEU A 459 10.10 -10.52 -15.45
CA LEU A 459 10.39 -9.28 -16.19
C LEU A 459 11.12 -8.31 -15.24
N SER A 460 12.44 -8.32 -15.26
CA SER A 460 13.24 -7.24 -14.69
C SER A 460 13.32 -6.12 -15.73
N ARG A 461 12.69 -4.98 -15.46
CA ARG A 461 12.96 -3.73 -16.19
C ARG A 461 14.44 -3.39 -16.01
N SER A 462 15.24 -3.58 -17.05
CA SER A 462 16.61 -3.06 -17.14
C SER A 462 16.52 -1.60 -17.60
N ARG A 463 16.92 -0.65 -16.75
CA ARG A 463 17.23 0.73 -17.19
C ARG A 463 18.51 0.65 -18.03
N ALA A 464 18.42 0.99 -19.31
CA ALA A 464 19.58 1.38 -20.09
C ALA A 464 19.92 2.84 -19.77
N ASN A 465 21.19 3.13 -19.50
CA ASN A 465 21.72 4.48 -19.50
C ASN A 465 21.92 4.93 -20.94
N SER A 466 21.21 5.97 -21.34
CA SER A 466 21.69 7.15 -22.09
C SER A 466 20.53 8.13 -22.23
#